data_AF-A0A6A8V5M0-F1
#
_entry.id   AF-A0A6A8V5M0-F1
#
_cell.length_a   1.000
_cell.length_b   1.000
_cell.length_c   1.000
_cell.angle_alpha   90.00
_cell.angle_beta   90.00
_cell.angle_gamma   90.00
#
_symmetry.space_group_name_H-M   'P 1'
#
loop_
_entity.id
_entity.type
_entity.pdbx_description
1 polymer ?
#
loop_
_entity_poly.entity_id
_entity_poly.type
_entity_poly.pdbx_seq_one_letter_code
_entity_poly.pdbx_strand_id
1 'polypeptide(L)'
;MAKNGDDLVGGGNSGISKPTENTVMKFATDVTLKNLELFKETVESFKKQLTGEQLDIFYLRWGQANLDWEEIAEKQFVSNATIYRKRAGILETYARMKGVL
;
A
#
# COMPACT_ATOMS: atom_id res chain seq x y z
N MET A 1 -42.47 52.18 23.87
CA MET A 1 -41.18 52.15 24.59
C MET A 1 -40.79 50.70 24.83
N ALA A 2 -39.48 50.47 24.94
CA ALA A 2 -38.76 49.22 24.72
C ALA A 2 -38.97 48.12 25.79
N LYS A 3 -39.12 46.87 25.30
CA LYS A 3 -38.30 45.67 25.54
C LYS A 3 -37.80 45.36 26.97
N ASN A 4 -38.15 44.17 27.48
CA ASN A 4 -37.22 43.03 27.70
C ASN A 4 -37.63 42.17 28.89
N GLY A 5 -37.47 40.86 28.73
CA GLY A 5 -37.36 39.92 29.84
C GLY A 5 -37.97 38.57 29.47
N ASP A 6 -37.09 37.62 29.23
CA ASP A 6 -37.34 36.18 29.38
C ASP A 6 -37.98 35.47 28.19
N ASP A 7 -37.13 34.91 27.31
CA ASP A 7 -36.89 33.46 27.39
C ASP A 7 -35.66 33.02 26.57
N LEU A 8 -34.65 32.57 27.32
CA LEU A 8 -33.90 31.33 27.18
C LEU A 8 -33.65 30.76 25.76
N VAL A 9 -32.37 30.72 25.39
CA VAL A 9 -31.55 29.55 25.00
C VAL A 9 -30.37 30.06 24.18
N GLY A 10 -29.39 30.63 24.88
CA GLY A 10 -28.06 30.95 24.36
C GLY A 10 -27.01 30.03 24.98
N GLY A 11 -27.32 28.73 25.07
CA GLY A 11 -26.41 27.71 25.60
C GLY A 11 -25.89 26.83 24.46
N GLY A 12 -25.37 27.43 23.40
CA GLY A 12 -24.71 26.65 22.35
C GLY A 12 -23.44 26.05 22.94
N ASN A 13 -23.41 24.72 23.13
CA ASN A 13 -22.21 23.97 23.48
C ASN A 13 -21.03 24.49 22.66
N SER A 14 -20.11 25.23 23.30
CA SER A 14 -18.81 25.57 22.76
C SER A 14 -17.93 24.32 22.82
N GLY A 15 -18.34 23.29 22.08
CA GLY A 15 -17.56 22.08 21.88
C GLY A 15 -16.22 22.49 21.29
N ILE A 16 -15.15 22.30 22.06
CA ILE A 16 -13.78 22.58 21.63
C ILE A 16 -13.58 21.90 20.28
N SER A 17 -13.40 22.71 19.22
CA SER A 17 -13.09 22.20 17.90
C SER A 17 -11.76 21.46 17.98
N LYS A 18 -11.78 20.17 17.68
CA LYS A 18 -10.59 19.30 17.65
C LYS A 18 -10.26 18.93 16.19
N PRO A 19 -9.86 19.91 15.35
CA PRO A 19 -9.65 19.71 13.92
C PRO A 19 -8.58 18.64 13.63
N THR A 20 -7.54 18.58 14.48
CA THR A 20 -6.48 17.56 14.37
C THR A 20 -7.01 16.16 14.63
N GLU A 21 -7.74 15.95 15.73
CA GLU A 21 -8.32 14.64 16.05
C GLU A 21 -9.32 14.20 14.99
N ASN A 22 -10.15 15.12 14.48
CA ASN A 22 -11.08 14.85 13.39
C ASN A 22 -10.34 14.47 12.09
N THR A 23 -9.21 15.11 11.80
CA THR A 23 -8.39 14.78 10.64
C THR A 23 -7.73 13.42 10.79
N VAL A 24 -7.18 13.12 11.97
CA VAL A 24 -6.62 11.80 12.30
C VAL A 24 -7.68 10.72 12.19
N MET A 25 -8.88 10.95 12.73
CA MET A 25 -9.99 10.00 12.60
C MET A 25 -10.41 9.78 11.15
N LYS A 26 -10.45 10.83 10.31
CA LYS A 26 -10.74 10.69 8.88
C LYS A 26 -9.72 9.80 8.19
N PHE A 27 -8.42 10.03 8.38
CA PHE A 27 -7.39 9.16 7.79
C PHE A 27 -7.44 7.74 8.35
N ALA A 28 -7.61 7.60 9.67
CA ALA A 28 -7.71 6.30 10.33
C ALA A 28 -9.00 5.53 9.98
N THR A 29 -9.99 6.16 9.35
CA THR A 29 -11.21 5.49 8.86
C THR A 29 -11.25 5.38 7.34
N ASP A 30 -10.31 5.99 6.63
CA ASP A 30 -10.20 5.89 5.18
C ASP A 30 -9.77 4.48 4.77
N VAL A 31 -10.72 3.75 4.19
CA VAL A 31 -10.52 2.39 3.70
C VAL A 31 -9.51 2.33 2.56
N THR A 32 -9.47 3.35 1.70
CA THR A 32 -8.54 3.42 0.58
C THR A 32 -7.12 3.54 1.07
N LEU A 33 -6.88 4.46 2.01
CA LEU A 33 -5.55 4.67 2.58
C LEU A 33 -5.04 3.41 3.27
N LYS A 34 -5.87 2.76 4.11
CA LYS A 34 -5.51 1.50 4.77
C LYS A 34 -5.15 0.40 3.77
N ASN A 35 -5.92 0.26 2.70
CA ASN A 35 -5.65 -0.76 1.69
C ASN A 35 -4.31 -0.51 0.97
N LEU A 36 -3.98 0.75 0.70
CA LEU A 36 -2.70 1.14 0.09
C LEU A 36 -1.52 0.90 1.05
N GLU A 37 -1.68 1.23 2.34
CA GLU A 37 -0.67 0.95 3.37
C GLU A 37 -0.43 -0.55 3.51
N LEU A 38 -1.49 -1.35 3.61
CA LEU A 38 -1.40 -2.80 3.67
C LEU A 38 -0.73 -3.39 2.41
N PHE A 39 -1.08 -2.88 1.23
CA PHE A 39 -0.44 -3.28 -0.02
C PHE A 39 1.06 -2.98 0.00
N LYS A 40 1.44 -1.77 0.42
CA LYS A 40 2.85 -1.37 0.55
C LYS A 40 3.61 -2.28 1.52
N GLU A 41 3.07 -2.52 2.70
CA GLU A 41 3.67 -3.43 3.69
C GLU A 41 3.80 -4.85 3.17
N THR A 42 2.80 -5.33 2.44
CA THR A 42 2.82 -6.64 1.79
C THR A 42 3.95 -6.73 0.77
N VAL A 43 4.11 -5.72 -0.10
CA VAL A 43 5.18 -5.68 -1.10
C VAL A 43 6.56 -5.58 -0.45
N GLU A 44 6.73 -4.76 0.58
CA GLU A 44 8.02 -4.66 1.29
C GLU A 44 8.37 -5.96 2.04
N SER A 45 7.39 -6.62 2.62
CA SER A 45 7.59 -7.94 3.26
C SER A 45 7.92 -9.02 2.24
N PHE A 46 7.29 -8.98 1.07
CA PHE A 46 7.58 -9.88 -0.04
C PHE A 46 9.02 -9.73 -0.54
N LYS A 47 9.45 -8.49 -0.80
CA LYS A 47 10.81 -8.19 -1.30
C LYS A 47 11.91 -8.71 -0.37
N LYS A 48 11.69 -8.67 0.95
CA LYS A 48 12.63 -9.20 1.96
C LYS A 48 12.82 -10.72 1.89
N GLN A 49 11.88 -11.45 1.29
CA GLN A 49 11.96 -12.91 1.12
C GLN A 49 12.59 -13.34 -0.21
N LEU A 50 12.83 -12.41 -1.12
CA LEU A 50 13.46 -12.69 -2.40
C LEU A 50 14.98 -12.77 -2.26
N THR A 51 15.61 -13.64 -3.05
CA THR A 51 17.07 -13.59 -3.22
C THR A 51 17.47 -12.30 -3.94
N GLY A 52 18.76 -11.91 -3.88
CA GLY A 52 19.24 -10.72 -4.60
C GLY A 52 18.90 -10.75 -6.09
N GLU A 53 19.16 -11.87 -6.76
CA GLU A 53 18.82 -12.07 -8.17
C GLU A 53 17.30 -11.98 -8.45
N GLN A 54 16.47 -12.56 -7.57
CA GLN A 54 15.02 -12.46 -7.68
C GLN A 54 14.51 -11.03 -7.47
N LEU A 55 15.15 -10.27 -6.58
CA LEU A 55 14.84 -8.88 -6.32
C LEU A 55 15.18 -8.00 -7.54
N ASP A 56 16.29 -8.27 -8.21
CA ASP A 56 16.66 -7.58 -9.46
C ASP A 56 15.62 -7.84 -10.56
N ILE A 57 15.23 -9.10 -10.75
CA ILE A 57 14.14 -9.48 -11.66
C ILE A 57 12.83 -8.79 -11.26
N PHE A 58 12.55 -8.71 -9.96
CA PHE A 58 11.35 -8.06 -9.45
C PHE A 58 11.30 -6.59 -9.86
N TYR A 59 12.39 -5.84 -9.71
CA TYR A 59 12.43 -4.43 -10.10
C TYR A 59 12.36 -4.21 -11.61
N LEU A 60 12.97 -5.11 -12.40
CA LEU A 60 12.87 -5.04 -13.85
C LEU A 60 11.44 -5.30 -14.33
N ARG A 61 10.70 -6.20 -13.67
CA ARG A 61 9.34 -6.58 -14.07
C ARG A 61 8.24 -5.73 -13.47
N TRP A 62 8.23 -5.56 -12.15
CA TRP A 62 7.15 -4.92 -11.40
C TRP A 62 7.57 -3.58 -10.76
N GLY A 63 8.81 -3.16 -10.96
CA GLY A 63 9.28 -1.82 -10.63
C GLY A 63 8.97 -0.82 -11.74
N GLN A 64 9.83 0.19 -11.90
CA GLN A 64 9.60 1.25 -12.89
C GLN A 64 9.89 0.85 -14.34
N ALA A 65 10.71 -0.19 -14.56
CA ALA A 65 11.12 -0.57 -15.91
C ALA A 65 10.01 -1.28 -16.69
N ASN A 66 9.20 -2.10 -16.00
CA ASN A 66 8.07 -2.87 -16.56
C ASN A 66 8.41 -3.63 -17.86
N LEU A 67 9.56 -4.32 -17.84
CA LEU A 67 10.09 -5.03 -18.99
C LEU A 67 9.39 -6.38 -19.23
N ASP A 68 9.43 -6.82 -20.48
CA ASP A 68 8.99 -8.15 -20.87
C ASP A 68 10.00 -9.23 -20.47
N TRP A 69 9.55 -10.49 -20.40
CA TRP A 69 10.38 -11.56 -19.85
C TRP A 69 11.64 -11.82 -20.68
N GLU A 70 11.52 -11.68 -21.99
CA GLU A 70 12.59 -11.83 -22.96
C GLU A 70 13.64 -10.71 -22.78
N GLU A 71 13.22 -9.46 -22.59
CA GLU A 71 14.14 -8.34 -22.31
C GLU A 71 14.87 -8.50 -20.97
N ILE A 72 14.17 -9.04 -19.96
CA ILE A 72 14.78 -9.35 -18.65
C ILE A 72 15.79 -10.48 -18.81
N ALA A 73 15.48 -11.51 -19.60
CA ALA A 73 16.40 -12.62 -19.87
C ALA A 73 17.69 -12.13 -20.53
N GLU A 74 17.58 -11.24 -21.53
CA GLU A 74 18.72 -10.58 -22.17
C GLU A 74 19.54 -9.75 -21.18
N LYS A 75 18.90 -8.90 -20.37
CA LYS A 75 19.58 -8.05 -19.37
C LYS A 75 20.27 -8.84 -18.27
N GLN A 76 19.72 -9.99 -17.90
CA GLN A 76 20.27 -10.90 -16.90
C GLN A 76 21.26 -11.92 -17.49
N PHE A 77 21.48 -11.89 -18.81
CA PHE A 77 22.34 -12.84 -19.53
C PHE A 77 21.94 -14.31 -19.31
N VAL A 78 20.64 -14.59 -19.25
CA VAL A 78 20.08 -15.94 -19.06
C VAL A 78 19.15 -16.33 -20.21
N SER A 79 18.95 -17.64 -20.41
CA SER A 79 17.95 -18.11 -21.38
C SER A 79 16.51 -17.78 -20.95
N ASN A 80 15.59 -17.69 -21.92
CA ASN A 80 14.16 -17.55 -21.67
C ASN A 80 13.63 -18.65 -20.72
N ALA A 81 14.02 -19.91 -20.95
CA ALA A 81 13.61 -21.01 -20.07
C ALA A 81 14.05 -20.79 -18.61
N THR A 82 15.23 -20.21 -18.40
CA THR A 82 15.72 -19.88 -17.06
C THR A 82 14.93 -18.73 -16.43
N ILE A 83 14.59 -17.66 -17.18
CA ILE A 83 13.81 -16.55 -16.59
C ILE A 83 12.41 -17.00 -16.18
N TYR A 84 11.75 -17.86 -16.95
CA TYR A 84 10.43 -18.40 -16.60
C TYR A 84 10.48 -19.29 -15.35
N ARG A 85 11.56 -20.05 -15.13
CA ARG A 85 11.77 -20.80 -13.87
C ARG A 85 11.96 -19.85 -12.68
N LYS A 86 12.74 -18.78 -12.84
CA LYS A 86 12.93 -17.76 -11.79
C LYS A 86 11.63 -17.03 -11.46
N ARG A 87 10.85 -16.67 -12.49
CA ARG A 87 9.49 -16.13 -12.33
C ARG A 87 8.62 -17.05 -11.49
N ALA A 88 8.61 -18.36 -11.77
CA ALA A 88 7.84 -19.31 -10.99
C ALA A 88 8.24 -19.30 -9.51
N GLY A 89 9.54 -19.29 -9.21
CA GLY A 89 10.02 -19.19 -7.83
C GLY A 89 9.61 -17.89 -7.14
N ILE A 90 9.66 -16.74 -7.84
CA ILE A 90 9.20 -15.45 -7.29
C ILE A 90 7.70 -15.50 -6.96
N LEU A 91 6.89 -16.03 -7.88
CA LEU A 91 5.44 -16.16 -7.69
C LEU A 91 5.09 -17.17 -6.59
N GLU A 92 5.88 -18.22 -6.44
CA GLU A 92 5.71 -19.21 -5.36
C GLU A 92 5.99 -18.58 -3.99
N THR A 93 7.06 -17.79 -3.87
CA THR A 93 7.34 -17.01 -2.64
C THR A 93 6.17 -16.08 -2.30
N TYR A 94 5.60 -15.41 -3.31
CA TYR A 94 4.43 -14.55 -3.12
C TYR A 94 3.20 -15.35 -2.66
N ALA A 95 2.93 -16.50 -3.29
CA ALA A 95 1.82 -17.38 -2.96
C ALA A 95 1.92 -17.91 -1.52
N ARG A 96 3.11 -18.37 -1.10
CA ARG A 96 3.37 -18.81 0.28
C ARG A 96 3.13 -17.67 1.28
N MET A 97 3.62 -16.46 1.00
CA MET A 97 3.39 -15.30 1.87
C MET A 97 1.90 -14.96 2.01
N LYS A 98 1.11 -15.14 0.95
CA LYS A 98 -0.34 -14.91 0.97
C LYS A 98 -1.14 -16.08 1.56
N GLY A 99 -0.50 -17.21 1.89
CA GLY A 99 -1.15 -18.40 2.43
C GLY A 99 -2.04 -19.13 1.42
N VAL A 100 -1.72 -19.03 0.12
CA VAL A 100 -2.49 -19.67 -0.97
C VAL A 100 -1.78 -20.90 -1.56
N LEU A 101 -0.66 -21.32 -0.97
CA LEU A 101 0.13 -22.49 -1.34
C LEU A 101 0.39 -23.37 -0.12
#